data_AF-A0A9P3C823-F1
#
_entry.id   AF-A0A9P3C823-F1
#
_cell.length_a   1.000
_cell.length_b   1.000
_cell.length_c   1.000
_cell.angle_alpha   90.00
_cell.angle_beta   90.00
_cell.angle_gamma   90.00
#
_symmetry.space_group_name_H-M   'P 1'
#
loop_
_entity.id
_entity.type
_entity.pdbx_description
1 polymer ?
#
loop_
_entity_poly.entity_id
_entity_poly.type
_entity_poly.pdbx_seq_one_letter_code
_entity_poly.pdbx_strand_id
1 'polypeptide(L)'
;MPCTTCPTTHPCPRCSGTGTTSEPCPSCFGKRGFFEMEGGGDEARGEFHAPCISMQCRSCDGEGIAFERCRECVGVGYLRVYCGRCEEEFRQYQYRGRDGDRVEEREMNEKGTDIGDFPCMQLRKHRGAEWWDERMDEYRDTEEVETFVTNKLDDLAAYEKVEDKVEHYKALMDSKEMTTEDFIYTVSTLLSSS
;
A
#
# COMPACT_ATOMS: atom_id res chain seq x y z
N MET A 1 25.16 10.72 37.58
CA MET A 1 25.44 9.40 36.95
C MET A 1 24.71 9.33 35.62
N PRO A 2 25.38 9.52 34.47
CA PRO A 2 24.80 9.30 33.15
C PRO A 2 24.97 7.85 32.66
N CYS A 3 24.10 7.49 31.71
CA CYS A 3 23.89 6.23 30.99
C CYS A 3 25.15 5.50 30.48
N THR A 4 25.10 4.16 30.51
CA THR A 4 26.08 3.29 29.82
C THR A 4 25.53 2.36 28.74
N THR A 5 24.22 2.20 28.50
CA THR A 5 23.69 1.51 27.27
C THR A 5 22.15 1.42 27.31
N CYS A 6 21.42 2.47 26.95
CA CYS A 6 19.97 2.38 26.69
C CYS A 6 19.72 2.69 25.21
N PRO A 7 18.83 1.96 24.53
CA PRO A 7 17.44 1.73 24.98
C PRO A 7 17.23 0.41 25.73
N THR A 8 16.51 0.47 26.85
CA THR A 8 15.87 -0.73 27.42
C THR A 8 14.69 -1.08 26.50
N THR A 9 14.78 -2.22 25.82
CA THR A 9 13.65 -2.76 25.07
C THR A 9 12.76 -3.52 26.02
N HIS A 10 11.54 -3.04 26.22
CA HIS A 10 10.51 -3.78 26.95
C HIS A 10 9.60 -4.47 25.94
N PRO A 11 9.20 -5.75 26.19
CA PRO A 11 8.21 -6.40 25.35
C PRO A 11 6.95 -5.54 25.35
N CYS A 12 6.37 -5.36 24.18
CA CYS A 12 5.15 -4.57 24.04
C CYS A 12 4.05 -5.24 24.88
N PRO A 13 3.45 -4.54 25.84
CA PRO A 13 2.49 -5.13 26.76
C PRO A 13 1.23 -5.63 26.05
N ARG A 14 0.92 -5.06 24.88
CA ARG A 14 -0.28 -5.37 24.11
C ARG A 14 -0.16 -6.61 23.23
N CYS A 15 1.04 -6.92 22.73
CA CYS A 15 1.29 -8.14 21.96
C CYS A 15 2.24 -9.12 22.68
N SER A 16 2.59 -8.85 23.94
CA SER A 16 3.50 -9.67 24.74
C SER A 16 4.81 -10.02 24.04
N GLY A 17 5.35 -9.12 23.21
CA GLY A 17 6.59 -9.37 22.47
C GLY A 17 6.43 -9.86 21.03
N THR A 18 5.25 -10.31 20.60
CA THR A 18 5.09 -10.96 19.29
C THR A 18 5.06 -10.00 18.10
N GLY A 19 4.78 -8.72 18.35
CA GLY A 19 4.60 -7.71 17.29
C GLY A 19 3.23 -7.78 16.61
N THR A 20 2.48 -8.86 16.78
CA THR A 20 1.18 -9.07 16.14
C THR A 20 0.08 -9.29 17.17
N THR A 21 -1.13 -8.83 16.85
CA THR A 21 -2.33 -9.19 17.59
C THR A 21 -3.13 -10.17 16.74
N SER A 22 -3.43 -11.34 17.31
CA SER A 22 -4.28 -12.33 16.64
C SER A 22 -5.73 -11.98 16.92
N GLU A 23 -6.44 -11.49 15.92
CA GLU A 23 -7.89 -11.35 15.97
C GLU A 23 -8.56 -12.40 15.06
N PRO A 24 -9.82 -12.79 15.35
CA PRO A 24 -10.58 -13.63 14.43
C PRO A 24 -10.58 -12.99 13.05
N CYS A 25 -10.23 -13.76 12.01
CA CYS A 25 -10.18 -13.22 10.66
C CYS A 25 -11.56 -12.67 10.27
N PRO A 26 -11.69 -11.40 9.85
CA PRO A 26 -12.98 -10.79 9.58
C PRO A 26 -13.66 -11.41 8.37
N SER A 27 -12.89 -11.95 7.41
CA SER A 27 -13.42 -12.60 6.22
C SER A 27 -14.04 -13.98 6.50
N CYS A 28 -13.58 -14.68 7.55
CA CYS A 28 -14.09 -16.01 7.91
C CYS A 28 -14.68 -16.08 9.33
N PHE A 29 -14.81 -14.94 10.02
CA PHE A 29 -15.30 -14.82 11.39
C PHE A 29 -14.64 -15.78 12.39
N GLY A 30 -13.35 -16.03 12.26
CA GLY A 30 -12.64 -16.94 13.16
C GLY A 30 -12.84 -18.44 12.88
N LYS A 31 -13.67 -18.81 11.90
CA LYS A 31 -13.87 -20.22 11.54
C LYS A 31 -12.62 -20.73 10.83
N ARG A 32 -11.98 -21.74 11.43
CA ARG A 32 -10.83 -22.43 10.85
C ARG A 32 -11.29 -23.47 9.84
N GLY A 33 -10.50 -23.68 8.80
CA GLY A 33 -10.74 -24.71 7.80
C GLY A 33 -11.77 -24.33 6.73
N PHE A 34 -12.41 -25.37 6.18
CA PHE A 34 -13.20 -25.30 4.97
C PHE A 34 -14.66 -24.95 5.26
N PHE A 35 -15.21 -23.99 4.52
CA PHE A 35 -16.63 -23.67 4.58
C PHE A 35 -17.39 -24.58 3.63
N GLU A 36 -18.30 -25.38 4.17
CA GLU A 36 -19.30 -26.09 3.38
C GLU A 36 -20.39 -25.09 2.98
N MET A 37 -20.46 -24.74 1.70
CA MET A 37 -21.68 -24.15 1.15
C MET A 37 -22.61 -25.31 0.82
N GLU A 38 -23.74 -25.40 1.52
CA GLU A 38 -24.84 -26.28 1.10
C GLU A 38 -25.32 -25.79 -0.27
N GLY A 39 -24.92 -26.51 -1.32
CA GLY A 39 -25.44 -26.28 -2.66
C GLY A 39 -26.93 -26.63 -2.65
N GLY A 40 -27.79 -25.63 -2.88
CA GLY A 40 -29.21 -25.85 -3.12
C GLY A 40 -29.39 -26.75 -4.34
N GLY A 41 -29.71 -28.01 -4.11
CA GLY A 41 -30.01 -28.99 -5.15
C GLY A 41 -31.50 -29.00 -5.46
N ASP A 42 -31.87 -28.62 -6.68
CA ASP A 42 -33.18 -28.97 -7.23
C ASP A 42 -33.21 -30.48 -7.52
N GLU A 43 -34.11 -31.19 -6.84
CA GLU A 43 -34.35 -32.62 -7.01
C GLU A 43 -34.94 -32.92 -8.39
N ALA A 44 -34.08 -33.21 -9.36
CA ALA A 44 -34.50 -33.97 -10.54
C ALA A 44 -33.35 -34.81 -11.10
N ARG A 45 -33.36 -36.08 -10.69
CA ARG A 45 -32.67 -37.24 -11.29
C ARG A 45 -31.15 -37.37 -11.07
N GLY A 46 -30.82 -38.44 -10.36
CA GLY A 46 -29.59 -39.21 -10.53
C GLY A 46 -28.46 -38.72 -9.64
N GLU A 47 -28.00 -39.60 -8.74
CA GLU A 47 -26.85 -39.42 -7.86
C GLU A 47 -25.69 -38.72 -8.56
N PHE A 48 -25.50 -37.44 -8.24
CA PHE A 48 -24.23 -36.76 -8.38
C PHE A 48 -23.76 -36.44 -6.97
N HIS A 49 -22.71 -37.12 -6.53
CA HIS A 49 -21.89 -36.62 -5.42
C HIS A 49 -21.32 -35.28 -5.88
N ALA A 50 -21.92 -34.17 -5.43
CA ALA A 50 -21.33 -32.86 -5.58
C ALA A 50 -19.94 -32.93 -4.92
N PRO A 51 -18.85 -32.59 -5.63
CA PRO A 51 -17.55 -32.52 -4.98
C PRO A 51 -17.64 -31.47 -3.89
N CYS A 52 -17.33 -31.82 -2.65
CA CYS A 52 -17.17 -30.85 -1.57
C CYS A 52 -16.01 -29.93 -1.98
N ILE A 53 -16.32 -28.77 -2.58
CA ILE A 53 -15.31 -27.78 -2.94
C ILE A 53 -14.91 -27.08 -1.65
N SER A 54 -13.89 -27.63 -1.02
CA SER A 54 -13.32 -27.11 0.20
C SER A 54 -12.49 -25.87 -0.15
N MET A 55 -13.04 -24.66 0.02
CA MET A 55 -12.28 -23.42 -0.23
C MET A 55 -11.62 -22.91 1.06
N GLN A 56 -10.30 -22.72 1.02
CA GLN A 56 -9.54 -22.07 2.11
C GLN A 56 -9.78 -20.56 2.06
N CYS A 57 -9.91 -19.92 3.23
CA CYS A 57 -10.04 -18.47 3.32
C CYS A 57 -8.72 -17.82 2.88
N ARG A 58 -8.71 -17.16 1.72
CA ARG A 58 -7.51 -16.51 1.16
C ARG A 58 -6.95 -15.38 2.02
N SER A 59 -7.75 -14.83 2.94
CA SER A 59 -7.31 -13.75 3.83
C SER A 59 -6.50 -14.25 5.03
N CYS A 60 -6.61 -15.53 5.40
CA CYS A 60 -5.93 -16.11 6.56
C CYS A 60 -5.39 -17.53 6.30
N ASP A 61 -5.30 -17.93 5.03
CA ASP A 61 -4.90 -19.27 4.56
C ASP A 61 -5.55 -20.43 5.32
N GLY A 62 -6.80 -20.24 5.76
CA GLY A 62 -7.59 -21.24 6.50
C GLY A 62 -7.28 -21.36 8.00
N GLU A 63 -6.36 -20.55 8.55
CA GLU A 63 -6.05 -20.58 10.00
C GLU A 63 -7.13 -19.95 10.88
N GLY A 64 -8.01 -19.14 10.29
CA GLY A 64 -9.09 -18.47 11.00
C GLY A 64 -8.66 -17.23 11.80
N ILE A 65 -7.37 -16.88 11.79
CA ILE A 65 -6.83 -15.73 12.52
C ILE A 65 -6.20 -14.74 11.55
N ALA A 66 -6.49 -13.46 11.72
CA ALA A 66 -5.80 -12.39 11.02
C ALA A 66 -4.69 -11.86 11.93
N PHE A 67 -3.47 -11.86 11.40
CA PHE A 67 -2.33 -11.25 12.08
C PHE A 67 -2.30 -9.77 11.71
N GLU A 68 -2.87 -8.93 12.55
CA GLU A 68 -2.67 -7.50 12.43
C GLU A 68 -1.38 -7.09 13.16
N ARG A 69 -0.64 -6.14 12.57
CA ARG A 69 0.48 -5.53 13.28
C ARG A 69 -0.06 -4.84 14.52
N CYS A 70 0.54 -5.13 15.67
CA CYS A 70 0.21 -4.44 16.91
C CYS A 70 0.46 -2.94 16.69
N ARG A 71 -0.60 -2.12 16.72
CA ARG A 71 -0.53 -0.68 16.42
C ARG A 71 0.40 0.08 17.36
N GLU A 72 0.60 -0.44 18.56
CA GLU A 72 1.39 0.21 19.61
C GLU A 72 2.89 0.03 19.42
N CYS A 73 3.34 -1.13 18.93
CA CYS A 73 4.74 -1.36 18.58
C CYS A 73 4.97 -1.43 17.05
N VAL A 74 3.96 -1.11 16.24
CA VAL A 74 3.98 -1.12 14.77
C VAL A 74 4.56 -2.42 14.19
N GLY A 75 4.23 -3.58 14.77
CA GLY A 75 4.76 -4.86 14.30
C GLY A 75 6.10 -5.30 14.90
N VAL A 76 6.79 -4.43 15.65
CA VAL A 76 8.17 -4.67 16.11
C VAL A 76 8.25 -5.59 17.34
N GLY A 77 7.20 -5.64 18.15
CA GLY A 77 7.09 -6.50 19.34
C GLY A 77 7.67 -5.91 20.62
N TYR A 78 8.45 -4.85 20.55
CA TYR A 78 9.00 -4.16 21.73
C TYR A 78 8.86 -2.64 21.62
N LEU A 79 8.84 -1.97 22.77
CA LEU A 79 8.87 -0.51 22.86
C LEU A 79 10.26 -0.08 23.32
N ARG A 80 10.86 0.86 22.59
CA ARG A 80 12.10 1.53 23.02
C ARG A 80 11.73 2.76 23.82
N VAL A 81 12.03 2.74 25.11
CA VAL A 81 11.89 3.91 25.97
C VAL A 81 13.26 4.58 26.07
N TYR A 82 13.38 5.78 25.49
CA TYR A 82 14.56 6.62 25.68
C TYR A 82 14.39 7.42 26.97
N CYS A 83 15.49 7.65 27.70
CA CYS A 83 15.45 8.67 28.75
C CYS A 83 15.39 10.05 28.09
N GLY A 84 14.79 11.04 28.76
CA GLY A 84 14.58 12.38 28.18
C GLY A 84 15.86 13.09 27.72
N ARG A 85 17.04 12.63 28.15
CA ARG A 85 18.35 13.13 27.67
C ARG A 85 18.81 12.48 26.36
N CYS A 86 18.45 11.23 26.09
CA CYS A 86 18.78 10.51 24.85
C CYS A 86 17.78 10.79 23.72
N GLU A 87 16.57 11.25 24.07
CA GLU A 87 15.53 11.63 23.11
C GLU A 87 15.95 12.87 22.27
N GLU A 88 16.73 13.77 22.88
CA GLU A 88 17.24 14.99 22.24
C GLU A 88 18.40 14.72 21.26
N GLU A 89 19.31 13.80 21.60
CA GLU A 89 20.38 13.35 20.70
C GLU A 89 19.85 12.55 19.50
N PHE A 90 18.84 11.69 19.71
CA PHE A 90 18.22 10.94 18.62
C PHE A 90 17.47 11.85 17.64
N ARG A 91 16.80 12.91 18.13
CA ARG A 91 16.23 13.96 17.28
C ARG A 91 17.31 14.66 16.45
N GLN A 92 18.46 14.99 17.02
CA GLN A 92 19.56 15.58 16.27
C GLN A 92 20.17 14.63 15.23
N TYR A 93 20.27 13.32 15.53
CA TYR A 93 20.80 12.33 14.60
C TYR A 93 19.87 12.12 13.39
N GLN A 94 18.55 12.05 13.60
CA GLN A 94 17.58 12.00 12.50
C GLN A 94 17.62 13.25 11.61
N TYR A 95 17.98 14.41 12.16
CA TYR A 95 18.15 15.63 11.37
C TYR A 95 19.46 15.64 10.54
N ARG A 96 20.56 15.09 11.06
CA ARG A 96 21.85 15.02 10.34
C ARG A 96 21.91 13.93 9.27
N GLY A 97 21.16 12.84 9.41
CA GLY A 97 21.06 11.80 8.38
C GLY A 97 20.37 12.23 7.08
N ARG A 98 19.79 13.45 7.05
CA ARG A 98 19.03 13.97 5.89
C ARG A 98 19.90 14.63 4.81
N ASP A 99 21.19 14.84 5.08
CA ASP A 99 22.09 15.54 4.14
C ASP A 99 23.03 14.60 3.36
N GLY A 100 23.05 13.29 3.67
CA GLY A 100 23.97 12.31 3.04
C GLY A 100 23.44 11.60 1.79
N ASP A 101 22.14 11.30 1.73
CA ASP A 101 21.54 10.51 0.63
C ASP A 101 20.77 11.38 -0.40
N ARG A 102 20.96 12.71 -0.34
CA ARG A 102 20.12 13.71 -1.02
C ARG A 102 20.47 13.98 -2.50
N VAL A 103 21.24 13.11 -3.16
CA VAL A 103 21.63 13.36 -4.55
C VAL A 103 20.74 12.60 -5.55
N GLU A 104 20.08 11.49 -5.16
CA GLU A 104 19.15 10.80 -6.07
C GLU A 104 17.66 11.03 -5.77
N GLU A 105 17.25 11.38 -4.55
CA GLU A 105 15.82 11.57 -4.21
C GLU A 105 15.21 12.93 -4.65
N ARG A 106 15.98 13.79 -5.33
CA ARG A 106 15.54 15.18 -5.56
C ARG A 106 14.58 15.39 -6.74
N GLU A 107 14.29 14.37 -7.55
CA GLU A 107 13.42 14.54 -8.72
C GLU A 107 11.95 14.12 -8.52
N MET A 108 11.57 13.46 -7.40
CA MET A 108 10.20 12.97 -7.20
C MET A 108 9.35 13.73 -6.17
N ASN A 109 9.83 14.86 -5.65
CA ASN A 109 9.20 15.53 -4.50
C ASN A 109 8.54 16.87 -4.84
N GLU A 110 7.50 16.86 -5.69
CA GLU A 110 6.65 18.05 -5.90
C GLU A 110 5.19 17.90 -5.47
N LYS A 111 4.74 16.70 -5.05
CA LYS A 111 3.41 16.51 -4.44
C LYS A 111 3.51 15.57 -3.24
N GLY A 112 3.52 16.15 -2.04
CA GLY A 112 3.82 15.52 -0.75
C GLY A 112 3.06 14.23 -0.44
N THR A 113 3.61 13.11 -0.89
CA THR A 113 3.20 11.77 -0.48
C THR A 113 4.36 11.21 0.34
N ASP A 114 4.10 10.73 1.56
CA ASP A 114 5.14 10.11 2.38
C ASP A 114 5.63 8.85 1.65
N ILE A 115 6.85 8.91 1.13
CA ILE A 115 7.50 7.82 0.37
C ILE A 115 7.50 6.52 1.20
N GLY A 116 7.49 6.64 2.52
CA GLY A 116 7.43 5.50 3.44
C GLY A 116 6.12 4.69 3.39
N ASP A 117 5.03 5.28 2.92
CA ASP A 117 3.72 4.65 2.84
C ASP A 117 3.48 3.94 1.51
N PHE A 118 4.35 4.15 0.53
CA PHE A 118 4.21 3.49 -0.75
C PHE A 118 4.37 1.96 -0.61
N PRO A 119 3.47 1.15 -1.20
CA PRO A 119 3.50 -0.31 -1.04
C PRO A 119 4.85 -0.96 -1.37
N CYS A 120 5.58 -0.46 -2.38
CA CYS A 120 6.91 -0.94 -2.74
C CYS A 120 7.94 -0.68 -1.62
N MET A 121 7.87 0.48 -0.97
CA MET A 121 8.77 0.85 0.13
C MET A 121 8.46 0.06 1.39
N GLN A 122 7.19 -0.28 1.64
CA GLN A 122 6.82 -1.19 2.71
C GLN A 122 7.30 -2.62 2.43
N LEU A 123 7.15 -3.10 1.19
CA LEU A 123 7.58 -4.45 0.80
C LEU A 123 9.11 -4.60 0.92
N ARG A 124 9.88 -3.58 0.49
CA ARG A 124 11.33 -3.50 0.68
C ARG A 124 11.73 -3.58 2.15
N LYS A 125 11.03 -2.86 3.04
CA LYS A 125 11.27 -2.92 4.50
C LYS A 125 11.01 -4.31 5.09
N HIS A 126 10.00 -5.03 4.60
CA HIS A 126 9.63 -6.37 5.10
C HIS A 126 10.50 -7.49 4.56
N ARG A 127 10.89 -7.43 3.29
CA ARG A 127 11.68 -8.47 2.62
C ARG A 127 13.20 -8.25 2.68
N GLY A 128 13.62 -7.01 2.97
CA GLY A 128 15.01 -6.61 3.00
C GLY A 128 15.46 -5.98 1.68
N ALA A 129 16.48 -5.13 1.76
CA ALA A 129 17.01 -4.40 0.61
C ALA A 129 17.68 -5.33 -0.41
N GLU A 130 18.45 -6.33 0.03
CA GLU A 130 19.16 -7.27 -0.86
C GLU A 130 18.19 -8.07 -1.75
N TRP A 131 17.15 -8.66 -1.15
CA TRP A 131 16.10 -9.36 -1.90
C TRP A 131 15.37 -8.43 -2.87
N TRP A 132 15.12 -7.18 -2.46
CA TRP A 132 14.46 -6.19 -3.30
C TRP A 132 15.30 -5.86 -4.52
N ASP A 133 16.59 -5.61 -4.32
CA ASP A 133 17.52 -5.23 -5.37
C ASP A 133 17.70 -6.38 -6.38
N GLU A 134 17.77 -7.63 -5.92
CA GLU A 134 17.78 -8.83 -6.79
C GLU A 134 16.53 -8.92 -7.68
N ARG A 135 15.34 -8.63 -7.13
CA ARG A 135 14.09 -8.66 -7.91
C ARG A 135 13.94 -7.49 -8.85
N MET A 136 14.37 -6.30 -8.43
CA MET A 136 14.39 -5.15 -9.33
C MET A 136 15.34 -5.41 -10.51
N ASP A 137 16.47 -6.09 -10.29
CA ASP A 137 17.39 -6.46 -11.36
C ASP A 137 16.80 -7.51 -12.32
N GLU A 138 16.11 -8.53 -11.77
CA GLU A 138 15.43 -9.58 -12.56
C GLU A 138 14.37 -9.00 -13.52
N TYR A 139 13.65 -7.96 -13.09
CA TYR A 139 12.56 -7.38 -13.88
C TYR A 139 12.96 -6.17 -14.72
N ARG A 140 14.12 -5.55 -14.46
CA ARG A 140 14.53 -4.26 -15.04
C ARG A 140 14.42 -4.22 -16.57
N ASP A 141 14.96 -5.26 -17.22
CA ASP A 141 15.16 -5.29 -18.67
C ASP A 141 14.26 -6.33 -19.35
N THR A 142 13.09 -6.60 -18.76
CA THR A 142 12.12 -7.53 -19.37
C THR A 142 11.26 -6.80 -20.39
N GLU A 143 10.99 -7.44 -21.54
CA GLU A 143 10.13 -6.90 -22.62
C GLU A 143 8.74 -6.51 -22.10
N GLU A 144 8.23 -7.24 -21.11
CA GLU A 144 6.96 -6.93 -20.44
C GLU A 144 7.00 -5.59 -19.72
N VAL A 145 8.09 -5.29 -19.00
CA VAL A 145 8.27 -4.01 -18.29
C VAL A 145 8.47 -2.88 -19.28
N GLU A 146 9.24 -3.06 -20.35
CA GLU A 146 9.40 -2.04 -21.39
C GLU A 146 8.07 -1.70 -22.07
N THR A 147 7.29 -2.73 -22.42
CA THR A 147 5.95 -2.58 -23.01
C THR A 147 5.00 -1.88 -22.04
N PHE A 148 5.01 -2.27 -20.77
CA PHE A 148 4.19 -1.64 -19.74
C PHE A 148 4.54 -0.16 -19.55
N VAL A 149 5.84 0.17 -19.46
CA VAL A 149 6.32 1.55 -19.33
C VAL A 149 5.90 2.38 -20.55
N THR A 150 6.07 1.85 -21.75
CA THR A 150 5.67 2.53 -22.99
C THR A 150 4.17 2.82 -23.01
N ASN A 151 3.34 1.81 -22.72
CA ASN A 151 1.89 1.98 -22.65
C ASN A 151 1.48 3.02 -21.58
N LYS A 152 2.16 3.05 -20.43
CA LYS A 152 1.87 4.02 -19.36
C LYS A 152 2.29 5.44 -19.73
N LEU A 153 3.38 5.60 -20.47
CA LEU A 153 3.79 6.90 -20.99
C LEU A 153 2.80 7.40 -22.04
N ASP A 154 2.29 6.53 -22.89
CA ASP A 154 1.24 6.87 -23.87
C ASP A 154 -0.07 7.26 -23.16
N ASP A 155 -0.49 6.51 -22.13
CA ASP A 155 -1.63 6.85 -21.28
C ASP A 155 -1.45 8.23 -20.62
N LEU A 156 -0.24 8.52 -20.12
CA LEU A 156 0.08 9.78 -19.46
C LEU A 156 0.04 10.96 -20.45
N ALA A 157 0.61 10.79 -21.64
CA ALA A 157 0.57 11.79 -22.70
C ALA A 157 -0.87 12.06 -23.17
N ALA A 158 -1.71 11.02 -23.23
CA ALA A 158 -3.13 11.18 -23.52
C ALA A 158 -3.86 11.96 -22.42
N TYR A 159 -3.54 11.70 -21.15
CA TYR A 159 -4.08 12.42 -20.01
C TYR A 159 -3.70 13.91 -20.02
N GLU A 160 -2.41 14.22 -20.20
CA GLU A 160 -1.91 15.61 -20.29
C GLU A 160 -2.65 16.39 -21.39
N LYS A 161 -2.87 15.77 -22.55
CA LYS A 161 -3.62 16.38 -23.65
C LYS A 161 -5.09 16.67 -23.30
N VAL A 162 -5.70 15.84 -22.45
CA VAL A 162 -7.06 16.09 -21.94
C VAL A 162 -7.04 17.21 -20.91
N GLU A 163 -6.06 17.23 -20.01
CA GLU A 163 -5.85 18.28 -19.01
C GLU A 163 -5.69 19.66 -19.67
N ASP A 164 -4.82 19.78 -20.69
CA ASP A 164 -4.61 21.01 -21.46
C ASP A 164 -5.92 21.55 -22.06
N LYS A 165 -6.76 20.67 -22.59
CA LYS A 165 -8.07 21.06 -23.16
C LYS A 165 -9.03 21.51 -22.07
N VAL A 166 -9.07 20.82 -20.93
CA VAL A 166 -9.93 21.20 -19.80
C VAL A 166 -9.52 22.56 -19.26
N GLU A 167 -8.22 22.83 -19.08
CA GLU A 167 -7.72 24.13 -18.66
C GLU A 167 -8.01 25.23 -19.70
N HIS A 168 -7.92 24.92 -21.00
CA HIS A 168 -8.35 25.85 -22.05
C HIS A 168 -9.85 26.20 -21.94
N TYR A 169 -10.73 25.21 -21.78
CA TYR A 169 -12.17 25.47 -21.61
C TYR A 169 -12.49 26.24 -20.34
N LYS A 170 -11.74 25.99 -19.26
CA LYS A 170 -11.86 26.73 -18.01
C LYS A 170 -11.47 28.19 -18.20
N ALA A 171 -10.41 28.49 -18.94
CA ALA A 171 -10.05 29.86 -19.29
C ALA A 171 -11.14 30.58 -20.11
N LEU A 172 -11.81 29.88 -21.03
CA LEU A 172 -12.96 30.42 -21.79
C LEU A 172 -14.19 30.66 -20.90
N MET A 173 -14.41 29.81 -19.90
CA MET A 173 -15.46 30.01 -18.91
C MET A 173 -15.16 31.23 -18.04
N ASP A 174 -13.90 31.39 -17.60
CA ASP A 174 -13.46 32.53 -16.79
C ASP A 174 -13.52 33.85 -17.56
N SER A 175 -13.26 33.84 -18.88
CA SER A 175 -13.42 35.01 -19.77
C SER A 175 -14.88 35.33 -20.11
N LYS A 176 -15.85 34.50 -19.67
CA LYS A 176 -17.28 34.53 -20.03
C LYS A 176 -17.56 34.33 -21.53
N GLU A 177 -16.60 33.79 -22.28
CA GLU A 177 -16.79 33.40 -23.68
C GLU A 177 -17.51 32.04 -23.80
N MET A 178 -17.50 31.25 -22.73
CA MET A 178 -18.22 29.99 -22.59
C MET A 178 -19.14 30.01 -21.37
N THR A 179 -20.33 29.43 -21.48
CA THR A 179 -21.23 29.27 -20.33
C THR A 179 -20.82 28.07 -19.47
N THR A 180 -21.19 28.07 -18.19
CA THR A 180 -20.91 26.95 -17.29
C THR A 180 -21.56 25.64 -17.77
N GLU A 181 -22.75 25.73 -18.40
CA GLU A 181 -23.47 24.57 -18.94
C GLU A 181 -22.71 23.98 -20.14
N ASP A 182 -22.23 24.83 -21.05
CA ASP A 182 -21.42 24.41 -22.20
C ASP A 182 -20.08 23.80 -21.75
N PHE A 183 -19.46 24.35 -20.71
CA PHE A 183 -18.24 23.80 -20.11
C PHE A 183 -18.48 22.38 -19.58
N ILE A 184 -19.52 22.18 -18.76
CA ILE A 184 -19.85 20.86 -18.20
C ILE A 184 -20.13 19.86 -19.31
N TYR A 185 -20.90 20.25 -20.33
CA TYR A 185 -21.20 19.38 -21.47
C TYR A 185 -19.92 19.00 -22.23
N THR A 186 -19.06 19.98 -22.52
CA THR A 186 -17.84 19.77 -23.31
C THR A 186 -16.83 18.90 -22.57
N VAL A 187 -16.59 19.16 -21.28
CA VAL A 187 -15.68 18.36 -20.46
C VAL A 187 -16.22 16.95 -20.25
N SER A 188 -17.52 16.78 -19.98
CA SER A 188 -18.12 15.46 -19.83
C SER A 188 -18.02 14.63 -21.11
N THR A 189 -18.22 15.26 -22.27
CA THR A 189 -18.06 14.60 -23.57
C THR A 189 -16.60 14.21 -23.81
N LEU A 190 -15.65 15.11 -23.50
CA LEU A 190 -14.22 14.84 -23.64
C LEU A 190 -13.77 13.64 -22.79
N LEU A 191 -14.15 13.60 -21.51
CA LEU A 191 -13.81 12.52 -20.57
C LEU A 191 -14.52 11.20 -20.86
N SER A 192 -15.68 11.24 -21.52
CA SER A 192 -16.40 10.04 -21.94
C SER A 192 -15.91 9.47 -23.28
N SER A 193 -15.12 10.25 -24.01
CA SER A 193 -14.57 9.89 -25.33
C SER A 193 -13.11 9.41 -25.29
N SER A 194 -12.46 9.49 -24.13
CA SER A 194 -11.09 9.05 -23.86
C SER A 194 -11.04 7.62 -23.33
#